data_AF-A0A4Q3I0M1-F1
#
_entry.id   AF-A0A4Q3I0M1-F1
#
_cell.length_a   1.000
_cell.length_b   1.000
_cell.length_c   1.000
_cell.angle_alpha   90.00
_cell.angle_beta   90.00
_cell.angle_gamma   90.00
#
_symmetry.space_group_name_H-M   'P 1'
#
loop_
_entity.id
_entity.type
_entity.pdbx_description
1 polymer ?
#
loop_
_entity_poly.entity_id
_entity_poly.type
_entity_poly.pdbx_seq_one_letter_code
_entity_poly.pdbx_strand_id
1 'polypeptide(L)'
;MRKTLIAFGAILCLLPLTVMAQNKPDVEKQFQRWIASDLGPEARKAGISERTMKTAFNGISLNWSLPDLVPPGTKPPKSQDQSQAEFSSPGAYFSEKRLQGLAATGRGLASTHAATLKRIEAAYGVPGEIVVAIWGRESGFGKARLPYSAIEVLATKAFMSTRKPMFREELIAALTMIERGDVDAATMKGSWAGALGQPQFMPT
;
A
#
# COMPACT_ATOMS: atom_id res chain seq x y z
N MET A 1 -36.12 40.53 -63.60
CA MET A 1 -36.33 40.65 -62.14
C MET A 1 -35.60 39.49 -61.45
N ARG A 2 -34.40 39.74 -60.90
CA ARG A 2 -33.58 38.73 -60.20
C ARG A 2 -34.07 38.60 -58.75
N LYS A 3 -34.38 37.38 -58.30
CA LYS A 3 -34.69 37.07 -56.89
C LYS A 3 -33.39 36.62 -56.20
N THR A 4 -33.00 37.34 -55.16
CA THR A 4 -31.86 37.02 -54.30
C THR A 4 -32.37 36.16 -53.13
N LEU A 5 -31.92 34.90 -53.02
CA LEU A 5 -32.15 34.07 -51.84
C LEU A 5 -31.05 34.37 -50.80
N ILE A 6 -31.45 34.79 -49.60
CA ILE A 6 -30.57 34.99 -48.45
C ILE A 6 -30.49 33.65 -47.70
N ALA A 7 -29.28 33.08 -47.61
CA ALA A 7 -29.01 31.89 -46.81
C ALA A 7 -28.67 32.31 -45.36
N PHE A 8 -29.48 31.87 -44.40
CA PHE A 8 -29.18 31.98 -42.97
C PHE A 8 -28.19 30.88 -42.57
N GLY A 9 -26.94 31.24 -42.28
CA GLY A 9 -25.94 30.33 -41.71
C GLY A 9 -26.15 30.19 -40.21
N ALA A 10 -26.53 29.00 -39.73
CA ALA A 10 -26.53 28.67 -38.32
C ALA A 10 -25.08 28.45 -37.84
N ILE A 11 -24.57 29.36 -37.02
CA ILE A 11 -23.27 29.20 -36.33
C ILE A 11 -23.49 28.24 -35.16
N LEU A 12 -23.01 27.00 -35.29
CA LEU A 12 -22.96 26.02 -34.22
C LEU A 12 -21.75 26.39 -33.32
N CYS A 13 -21.99 27.11 -32.22
CA CYS A 13 -20.97 27.39 -31.21
C CYS A 13 -20.58 26.08 -30.50
N LEU A 14 -19.47 25.47 -30.92
CA LEU A 14 -18.77 24.43 -30.15
C LEU A 14 -18.17 25.08 -28.90
N LEU A 15 -18.86 24.96 -27.76
CA LEU A 15 -18.28 25.30 -26.46
C LEU A 15 -17.11 24.33 -26.18
N PRO A 16 -15.89 24.82 -25.90
CA PRO A 16 -14.79 23.94 -25.54
C PRO A 16 -15.10 23.29 -24.19
N LEU A 17 -15.23 21.96 -24.18
CA LEU A 17 -15.20 21.18 -22.95
C LEU A 17 -13.85 21.41 -22.28
N THR A 18 -13.83 22.18 -21.21
CA THR A 18 -12.65 22.33 -20.37
C THR A 18 -12.31 20.98 -19.76
N VAL A 19 -11.28 20.32 -20.28
CA VAL A 19 -10.63 19.22 -19.59
C VAL A 19 -9.96 19.83 -18.35
N MET A 20 -10.69 19.85 -17.23
CA MET A 20 -10.12 20.28 -15.97
C MET A 20 -9.11 19.23 -15.52
N ALA A 21 -7.82 19.56 -15.61
CA ALA A 21 -6.78 18.83 -14.91
C ALA A 21 -7.15 18.83 -13.42
N GLN A 22 -7.39 17.64 -12.85
CA GLN A 22 -7.79 17.55 -11.45
C GLN A 22 -6.67 17.99 -10.54
N ASN A 23 -6.96 18.92 -9.63
CA ASN A 23 -6.01 19.36 -8.61
C ASN A 23 -6.02 18.38 -7.41
N LYS A 24 -4.96 18.37 -6.59
CA LYS A 24 -4.85 17.48 -5.43
C LYS A 24 -6.04 17.60 -4.46
N PRO A 25 -6.52 18.80 -4.07
CA PRO A 25 -7.69 18.94 -3.21
C PRO A 25 -8.96 18.24 -3.71
N ASP A 26 -9.21 18.28 -5.02
CA ASP A 26 -10.40 17.62 -5.59
C ASP A 26 -10.25 16.10 -5.63
N VAL A 27 -9.02 15.58 -5.76
CA VAL A 27 -8.73 14.15 -5.63
C VAL A 27 -8.85 13.68 -4.18
N GLU A 28 -8.43 14.47 -3.20
CA GLU A 28 -8.65 14.19 -1.77
C GLU A 28 -10.15 14.09 -1.45
N LYS A 29 -10.97 15.02 -1.96
CA LYS A 29 -12.43 14.95 -1.80
C LYS A 29 -13.02 13.69 -2.44
N GLN A 30 -12.48 13.26 -3.59
CA GLN A 30 -12.90 12.01 -4.23
C GLN A 30 -12.50 10.80 -3.39
N PHE A 31 -11.31 10.81 -2.79
CA PHE A 31 -10.85 9.75 -1.88
C PHE A 31 -11.77 9.62 -0.66
N GLN A 32 -12.14 10.73 -0.02
CA GLN A 32 -13.08 10.70 1.11
C GLN A 32 -14.47 10.17 0.70
N ARG A 33 -14.97 10.56 -0.48
CA ARG A 33 -16.21 9.98 -1.02
C ARG A 33 -16.06 8.49 -1.31
N TRP A 34 -14.95 8.08 -1.91
CA TRP A 34 -14.64 6.68 -2.21
C TRP A 34 -14.62 5.81 -0.96
N ILE A 35 -14.02 6.27 0.14
CA ILE A 35 -14.07 5.56 1.43
C ILE A 35 -15.52 5.31 1.84
N ALA A 36 -16.39 6.32 1.76
CA ALA A 36 -17.77 6.22 2.21
C ALA A 36 -18.67 5.41 1.26
N SER A 37 -18.58 5.64 -0.05
CA SER A 37 -19.54 5.13 -1.03
C SER A 37 -19.11 3.83 -1.72
N ASP A 38 -17.82 3.52 -1.73
CA ASP A 38 -17.28 2.39 -2.48
C ASP A 38 -16.57 1.38 -1.57
N LEU A 39 -15.60 1.81 -0.76
CA LEU A 39 -14.92 0.91 0.19
C LEU A 39 -15.85 0.49 1.35
N GLY A 40 -16.61 1.43 1.89
CA GLY A 40 -17.47 1.22 3.06
C GLY A 40 -18.46 0.05 2.92
N PRO A 41 -19.24 -0.06 1.82
CA PRO A 41 -20.12 -1.21 1.59
C PRO A 41 -19.40 -2.55 1.56
N GLU A 42 -18.21 -2.61 0.96
CA GLU A 42 -17.41 -3.83 0.91
C GLU A 42 -16.84 -4.19 2.28
N ALA A 43 -16.32 -3.20 3.01
CA ALA A 43 -15.84 -3.40 4.37
C ALA A 43 -16.94 -3.95 5.29
N ARG A 44 -18.16 -3.40 5.20
CA ARG A 44 -19.32 -3.93 5.93
C ARG A 44 -19.65 -5.38 5.54
N LYS A 45 -19.58 -5.71 4.24
CA LYS A 45 -19.78 -7.09 3.77
C LYS A 45 -18.73 -8.05 4.32
N ALA A 46 -17.51 -7.57 4.54
CA ALA A 46 -16.43 -8.31 5.19
C ALA A 46 -16.53 -8.34 6.74
N GLY A 47 -17.60 -7.78 7.33
CA GLY A 47 -17.83 -7.80 8.78
C GLY A 47 -17.13 -6.67 9.54
N ILE A 48 -16.53 -5.70 8.86
CA ILE A 48 -15.86 -4.56 9.49
C ILE A 48 -16.90 -3.56 9.99
N SER A 49 -16.82 -3.20 11.27
CA SER A 49 -17.76 -2.29 11.92
C SER A 49 -17.55 -0.83 11.50
N GLU A 50 -18.60 -0.01 11.63
CA GLU A 50 -18.49 1.44 11.42
C GLU A 50 -17.50 2.08 12.39
N ARG A 51 -17.39 1.54 13.61
CA ARG A 51 -16.40 1.95 14.61
C ARG A 51 -14.99 1.75 14.07
N THR A 52 -14.68 0.56 13.54
CA THR A 52 -13.36 0.26 12.97
C THR A 52 -13.07 1.14 11.77
N MET A 53 -14.03 1.31 10.86
CA MET A 53 -13.88 2.24 9.73
C MET A 53 -13.55 3.66 10.20
N LYS A 54 -14.31 4.17 11.18
CA LYS A 54 -14.09 5.52 11.73
C LYS A 54 -12.71 5.65 12.37
N THR A 55 -12.30 4.68 13.18
CA THR A 55 -10.99 4.70 13.85
C THR A 55 -9.85 4.57 12.85
N ALA A 56 -9.95 3.67 11.88
CA ALA A 56 -8.92 3.41 10.88
C ALA A 56 -8.68 4.60 9.95
N PHE A 57 -9.75 5.30 9.56
CA PHE A 57 -9.67 6.43 8.63
C PHE A 57 -9.63 7.81 9.31
N ASN A 58 -9.56 7.87 10.65
CA ASN A 58 -9.51 9.13 11.37
C ASN A 58 -8.23 9.91 11.00
N GLY A 59 -8.39 11.06 10.35
CA GLY A 59 -7.28 11.92 9.94
C GLY A 59 -6.44 11.38 8.77
N ILE A 60 -6.91 10.35 8.06
CA ILE A 60 -6.21 9.79 6.90
C ILE A 60 -6.48 10.62 5.64
N SER A 61 -5.40 11.02 4.96
CA SER A 61 -5.39 11.66 3.64
C SER A 61 -4.56 10.84 2.65
N LEU A 62 -4.59 11.18 1.36
CA LEU A 62 -3.73 10.50 0.38
C LEU A 62 -2.25 10.81 0.62
N ASN A 63 -1.41 9.77 0.54
CA ASN A 63 0.03 9.93 0.56
C ASN A 63 0.58 10.10 -0.86
N TRP A 64 0.68 11.35 -1.31
CA TRP A 64 1.16 11.71 -2.65
C TRP A 64 2.65 11.42 -2.92
N SER A 65 3.41 11.01 -1.91
CA SER A 65 4.85 10.69 -2.05
C SER A 65 5.10 9.23 -2.42
N LEU A 66 4.05 8.39 -2.40
CA LEU A 66 4.18 6.98 -2.77
C LEU A 66 4.47 6.84 -4.27
N PRO A 67 5.24 5.82 -4.67
CA PRO A 67 5.47 5.53 -6.08
C PRO A 67 4.23 4.92 -6.73
N ASP A 68 4.23 4.76 -8.05
CA ASP A 68 3.22 4.03 -8.83
C ASP A 68 1.77 4.54 -8.68
N LEU A 69 1.61 5.83 -8.38
CA LEU A 69 0.29 6.44 -8.27
C LEU A 69 -0.26 6.85 -9.65
N VAL A 70 -1.51 6.50 -9.89
CA VAL A 70 -2.34 6.87 -11.03
C VAL A 70 -3.60 7.58 -10.51
N PRO A 71 -3.52 8.89 -10.20
CA PRO A 71 -4.66 9.68 -9.76
C PRO A 71 -5.83 9.60 -10.76
N PRO A 72 -7.10 9.66 -10.29
CA PRO A 72 -8.26 9.67 -11.16
C PRO A 72 -8.14 10.69 -12.30
N GLY A 73 -8.53 10.29 -13.51
CA GLY A 73 -8.44 11.15 -14.70
C GLY A 73 -7.04 11.25 -15.32
N THR A 74 -6.02 10.61 -14.75
CA THR A 74 -4.69 10.50 -15.36
C THR A 74 -4.53 9.15 -16.08
N LYS A 75 -3.66 9.11 -17.10
CA LYS A 75 -3.32 7.85 -17.79
C LYS A 75 -2.18 7.17 -17.03
N PRO A 76 -2.21 5.84 -16.85
CA PRO A 76 -1.05 5.11 -16.37
C PRO A 76 0.18 5.39 -17.26
N PRO A 77 1.39 5.42 -16.70
CA PRO A 77 2.61 5.53 -17.50
C PRO A 77 2.66 4.40 -18.55
N LYS A 78 2.98 4.76 -19.80
CA LYS A 78 2.97 3.84 -20.95
C LYS A 78 4.06 2.77 -20.89
N SER A 79 5.12 3.03 -20.16
CA SER A 79 6.22 2.11 -19.89
C SER A 79 6.76 2.41 -18.50
N GLN A 80 6.85 1.38 -17.69
CA GLN A 80 7.64 1.39 -16.47
C GLN A 80 8.84 0.52 -16.82
N ASP A 81 10.04 1.10 -16.86
CA ASP A 81 11.26 0.32 -17.13
C ASP A 81 11.23 -0.89 -16.20
N GLN A 82 11.12 -2.08 -16.79
CA GLN A 82 11.09 -3.33 -16.04
C GLN A 82 12.53 -3.63 -15.62
N SER A 83 13.07 -2.85 -14.68
CA SER A 83 14.26 -3.24 -13.95
C SER A 83 13.83 -4.25 -12.90
N GLN A 84 13.83 -5.53 -13.27
CA GLN A 84 13.74 -6.57 -12.26
C GLN A 84 15.01 -6.47 -11.42
N ALA A 85 14.85 -6.22 -10.13
CA ALA A 85 15.97 -6.13 -9.20
C ALA A 85 16.78 -7.44 -9.21
N GLU A 86 16.14 -8.55 -9.57
CA GLU A 86 16.68 -9.89 -9.77
C GLU A 86 17.69 -9.96 -10.93
N PHE A 87 17.58 -9.10 -11.94
CA PHE A 87 18.55 -8.99 -13.05
C PHE A 87 19.60 -7.90 -12.83
N SER A 88 19.55 -7.19 -11.70
CA SER A 88 20.61 -6.27 -11.27
C SER A 88 21.70 -7.02 -10.52
N SER A 89 22.91 -6.47 -10.45
CA SER A 89 24.01 -7.09 -9.68
C SER A 89 23.58 -7.29 -8.22
N PRO A 90 23.55 -8.54 -7.72
CA PRO A 90 23.11 -8.79 -6.36
C PRO A 90 24.23 -8.54 -5.35
N GLY A 91 25.39 -8.01 -5.77
CA GLY A 91 26.56 -7.82 -4.91
C GLY A 91 26.28 -6.97 -3.68
N ALA A 92 25.41 -5.95 -3.79
CA ALA A 92 24.95 -5.19 -2.63
C ALA A 92 24.04 -6.01 -1.70
N TYR A 93 23.22 -6.89 -2.28
CA TYR A 93 22.28 -7.76 -1.57
C TYR A 93 22.98 -8.89 -0.80
N PHE A 94 24.05 -9.44 -1.37
CA PHE A 94 24.92 -10.48 -0.79
C PHE A 94 26.26 -9.94 -0.28
N SER A 95 26.32 -8.66 0.08
CA SER A 95 27.52 -8.07 0.66
C SER A 95 27.97 -8.88 1.88
N GLU A 96 29.15 -9.48 1.81
CA GLU A 96 29.66 -10.36 2.87
C GLU A 96 29.71 -9.65 4.22
N LYS A 97 30.20 -8.40 4.25
CA LYS A 97 30.20 -7.57 5.47
C LYS A 97 28.79 -7.43 6.09
N ARG A 98 27.76 -7.23 5.26
CA ARG A 98 26.37 -7.12 5.74
C ARG A 98 25.86 -8.45 6.27
N LEU A 99 26.10 -9.54 5.53
CA LEU A 99 25.69 -10.89 5.94
C LEU A 99 26.38 -11.33 7.23
N GLN A 100 27.68 -11.06 7.39
CA GLN A 100 28.42 -11.34 8.62
C GLN A 100 27.87 -10.54 9.81
N GLY A 101 27.53 -9.26 9.61
CA GLY A 101 26.90 -8.43 10.65
C GLY A 101 25.52 -8.94 11.08
N LEU A 102 24.68 -9.34 10.12
CA LEU A 102 23.39 -9.97 10.38
C LEU A 102 23.57 -11.31 11.10
N ALA A 103 24.50 -12.16 10.65
CA ALA A 103 24.77 -13.46 11.27
C ALA A 103 25.28 -13.33 12.71
N ALA A 104 26.15 -12.35 12.99
CA ALA A 104 26.64 -12.09 14.33
C ALA A 104 25.51 -11.66 15.28
N THR A 105 24.65 -10.74 14.84
CA THR A 105 23.48 -10.29 15.62
C THR A 105 22.48 -11.44 15.80
N GLY A 106 22.21 -12.18 14.72
CA GLY A 106 21.27 -13.30 14.70
C GLY A 106 21.67 -14.42 15.64
N ARG A 107 22.96 -14.77 15.76
CA ARG A 107 23.44 -15.75 16.74
C ARG A 107 23.13 -15.34 18.18
N GLY A 108 23.31 -14.05 18.51
CA GLY A 108 22.94 -13.52 19.81
C GLY A 108 21.45 -13.66 20.09
N LEU A 109 20.61 -13.22 19.16
CA LEU A 109 19.16 -13.30 19.28
C LEU A 109 18.62 -14.73 19.29
N ALA A 110 19.24 -15.64 18.52
CA ALA A 110 18.89 -17.06 18.54
C ALA A 110 19.13 -17.68 19.92
N SER A 111 20.24 -17.31 20.58
CA SER A 111 20.51 -17.70 21.96
C SER A 111 19.48 -17.11 22.93
N THR A 112 19.23 -15.79 22.83
CA THR A 112 18.24 -15.09 23.67
C THR A 112 16.82 -15.68 23.56
N HIS A 113 16.41 -16.07 22.36
CA HIS A 113 15.06 -16.57 22.07
C HIS A 113 14.99 -18.09 21.91
N ALA A 114 16.01 -18.84 22.34
CA ALA A 114 16.14 -20.27 22.07
C ALA A 114 14.89 -21.09 22.46
N ALA A 115 14.29 -20.79 23.63
CA ALA A 115 13.08 -21.48 24.08
C ALA A 115 11.87 -21.20 23.16
N THR A 116 11.73 -19.97 22.68
CA THR A 116 10.65 -19.60 21.74
C THR A 116 10.87 -20.24 20.38
N LEU A 117 12.11 -20.20 19.87
CA LEU A 117 12.46 -20.80 18.58
C LEU A 117 12.22 -22.32 18.58
N LYS A 118 12.58 -23.03 19.66
CA LYS A 118 12.27 -24.46 19.80
C LYS A 118 10.77 -24.76 19.77
N ARG A 119 9.94 -23.90 20.39
CA ARG A 119 8.47 -24.06 20.32
C ARG A 119 7.94 -23.83 18.91
N ILE A 120 8.47 -22.84 18.20
CA ILE A 120 8.11 -22.58 16.80
C ILE A 120 8.50 -23.78 15.92
N GLU A 121 9.72 -24.28 16.07
CA GLU A 121 10.19 -25.44 15.31
C GLU A 121 9.34 -26.69 15.59
N ALA A 122 9.00 -26.96 16.86
CA ALA A 122 8.13 -28.08 17.21
C ALA A 122 6.71 -27.94 16.64
N ALA A 123 6.17 -26.72 16.58
CA ALA A 123 4.81 -26.47 16.09
C ALA A 123 4.71 -26.45 14.57
N TYR A 124 5.72 -25.93 13.87
CA TYR A 124 5.65 -25.64 12.43
C TYR A 124 6.68 -26.40 11.59
N GLY A 125 7.63 -27.12 12.20
CA GLY A 125 8.69 -27.85 11.50
C GLY A 125 9.76 -26.96 10.85
N VAL A 126 9.77 -25.66 11.16
CA VAL A 126 10.73 -24.69 10.61
C VAL A 126 11.86 -24.47 11.62
N PRO A 127 13.13 -24.76 11.25
CA PRO A 127 14.26 -24.53 12.15
C PRO A 127 14.36 -23.07 12.60
N GLY A 128 14.68 -22.86 13.88
CA GLY A 128 14.72 -21.53 14.49
C GLY A 128 15.65 -20.54 13.78
N GLU A 129 16.77 -21.01 13.25
CA GLU A 129 17.73 -20.21 12.50
C GLU A 129 17.15 -19.62 11.21
N ILE A 130 16.20 -20.32 10.56
CA ILE A 130 15.52 -19.81 9.35
C ILE A 130 14.63 -18.63 9.72
N VAL A 131 13.87 -18.75 10.82
CA VAL A 131 13.03 -17.66 11.34
C VAL A 131 13.88 -16.44 11.68
N VAL A 132 15.01 -16.64 12.35
CA VAL A 132 15.95 -15.55 12.70
C VAL A 132 16.57 -14.93 11.45
N ALA A 133 16.94 -15.74 10.44
CA ALA A 133 17.48 -15.22 9.19
C ALA A 133 16.47 -14.32 8.45
N ILE A 134 15.22 -14.76 8.33
CA ILE A 134 14.13 -13.96 7.73
C ILE A 134 13.94 -12.67 8.52
N TRP A 135 13.80 -12.74 9.84
CA TRP A 135 13.62 -11.56 10.70
C TRP A 135 14.75 -10.53 10.55
N GLY A 136 16.00 -11.00 10.43
CA GLY A 136 17.15 -10.15 10.16
C GLY A 136 17.13 -9.50 8.78
N ARG A 137 16.67 -10.23 7.76
CA ARG A 137 16.58 -9.72 6.38
C ARG A 137 15.43 -8.73 6.20
N GLU A 138 14.28 -8.97 6.82
CA GLU A 138 13.08 -8.14 6.62
C GLU A 138 13.14 -6.81 7.37
N SER A 139 13.58 -6.82 8.64
CA SER A 139 13.52 -5.63 9.48
C SER A 139 14.79 -5.37 10.28
N GLY A 140 15.88 -6.08 10.00
CA GLY A 140 17.10 -5.96 10.79
C GLY A 140 16.84 -6.31 12.26
N PHE A 141 16.01 -7.33 12.50
CA PHE A 141 15.54 -7.72 13.82
C PHE A 141 14.68 -6.65 14.52
N GLY A 142 13.78 -6.01 13.75
CA GLY A 142 12.91 -4.94 14.24
C GLY A 142 13.57 -3.56 14.41
N LYS A 143 14.83 -3.39 13.98
CA LYS A 143 15.55 -2.10 14.03
C LYS A 143 15.19 -1.16 12.88
N ALA A 144 14.64 -1.70 11.79
CA ALA A 144 14.18 -0.91 10.66
C ALA A 144 13.08 0.06 11.11
N ARG A 145 13.18 1.32 10.69
CA ARG A 145 12.10 2.29 10.92
C ARG A 145 10.92 1.93 10.02
N LEU A 146 9.74 1.86 10.60
CA LEU A 146 8.46 1.69 9.89
C LEU A 146 7.68 3.02 9.97
N PRO A 147 8.02 4.01 9.13
CA PRO A 147 7.49 5.36 9.30
C PRO A 147 6.04 5.50 8.81
N TYR A 148 5.57 4.59 7.96
CA TYR A 148 4.29 4.73 7.29
C TYR A 148 3.14 4.15 8.12
N SER A 149 2.00 4.86 8.13
CA SER A 149 0.72 4.27 8.53
C SER A 149 0.32 3.24 7.47
N ALA A 150 0.04 2.01 7.89
CA ALA A 150 -0.37 0.96 6.97
C ALA A 150 -1.69 1.30 6.27
N ILE A 151 -2.67 1.81 7.01
CA ILE A 151 -3.97 2.21 6.46
C ILE A 151 -3.82 3.34 5.44
N GLU A 152 -2.98 4.34 5.72
CA GLU A 152 -2.73 5.43 4.76
C GLU A 152 -2.15 4.90 3.43
N VAL A 153 -1.14 4.04 3.52
CA VAL A 153 -0.47 3.45 2.35
C VAL A 153 -1.43 2.59 1.54
N LEU A 154 -2.08 1.63 2.20
CA LEU A 154 -2.99 0.68 1.56
C LEU A 154 -4.20 1.40 0.94
N ALA A 155 -4.79 2.36 1.65
CA ALA A 155 -5.91 3.13 1.13
C ALA A 155 -5.51 4.02 -0.06
N THR A 156 -4.35 4.69 0.03
CA THR A 156 -3.84 5.49 -1.09
C THR A 156 -3.62 4.61 -2.33
N LYS A 157 -3.01 3.44 -2.15
CA LYS A 157 -2.72 2.51 -3.25
C LYS A 157 -3.98 1.81 -3.79
N ALA A 158 -4.94 1.46 -2.94
CA ALA A 158 -6.23 0.91 -3.35
C ALA A 158 -7.04 1.93 -4.16
N PHE A 159 -6.95 3.21 -3.81
CA PHE A 159 -7.65 4.28 -4.52
C PHE A 159 -6.98 4.64 -5.85
N MET A 160 -5.65 4.78 -5.87
CA MET A 160 -4.95 5.38 -6.99
C MET A 160 -3.58 4.78 -7.30
N SER A 161 -3.37 3.46 -7.21
CA SER A 161 -2.17 2.81 -7.78
C SER A 161 -2.40 2.16 -9.14
N THR A 162 -1.34 1.61 -9.73
CA THR A 162 -1.41 0.69 -10.88
C THR A 162 -2.00 -0.69 -10.53
N ARG A 163 -2.04 -1.08 -9.25
CA ARG A 163 -2.49 -2.39 -8.76
C ARG A 163 -3.66 -2.28 -7.77
N LYS A 164 -4.61 -1.38 -8.05
CA LYS A 164 -5.74 -1.06 -7.16
C LYS A 164 -6.47 -2.28 -6.59
N PRO A 165 -6.81 -3.33 -7.39
CA PRO A 165 -7.56 -4.47 -6.86
C PRO A 165 -6.79 -5.24 -5.78
N MET A 166 -5.49 -5.50 -5.99
CA MET A 166 -4.64 -6.16 -4.99
C MET A 166 -4.56 -5.33 -3.71
N PHE A 167 -4.23 -4.04 -3.80
CA PHE A 167 -4.16 -3.19 -2.61
C PHE A 167 -5.50 -3.02 -1.88
N ARG A 168 -6.61 -3.17 -2.59
CA ARG A 168 -7.95 -3.15 -1.99
C ARG A 168 -8.19 -4.40 -1.15
N GLU A 169 -7.80 -5.57 -1.63
CA GLU A 169 -7.84 -6.83 -0.87
C GLU A 169 -6.99 -6.71 0.41
N GLU A 170 -5.78 -6.19 0.28
CA GLU A 170 -4.88 -5.95 1.41
C GLU A 170 -5.44 -4.94 2.42
N LEU A 171 -6.12 -3.90 1.95
CA LEU A 171 -6.78 -2.93 2.82
C LEU A 171 -7.93 -3.57 3.61
N ILE A 172 -8.73 -4.43 2.98
CA ILE A 172 -9.81 -5.16 3.67
C ILE A 172 -9.24 -6.13 4.70
N ALA A 173 -8.16 -6.85 4.37
CA ALA A 173 -7.47 -7.72 5.32
C ALA A 173 -6.89 -6.92 6.51
N ALA A 174 -6.25 -5.77 6.26
CA ALA A 174 -5.75 -4.90 7.33
C ALA A 174 -6.88 -4.37 8.24
N LEU A 175 -8.00 -3.95 7.68
CA LEU A 175 -9.18 -3.56 8.46
C LEU A 175 -9.74 -4.72 9.27
N THR A 176 -9.69 -5.94 8.75
CA THR A 176 -10.11 -7.16 9.45
C THR A 176 -9.21 -7.44 10.67
N MET A 177 -7.89 -7.25 10.54
CA MET A 177 -6.97 -7.36 11.68
C MET A 177 -7.29 -6.36 12.79
N ILE A 178 -7.65 -5.12 12.41
CA ILE A 178 -8.06 -4.08 13.38
C ILE A 178 -9.39 -4.45 14.04
N GLU A 179 -10.37 -4.93 13.26
CA GLU A 179 -11.68 -5.36 13.78
C GLU A 179 -11.53 -6.50 14.80
N ARG A 180 -10.63 -7.45 14.52
CA ARG A 180 -10.31 -8.57 15.44
C ARG A 180 -9.54 -8.16 16.70
N GLY A 181 -9.00 -6.94 16.71
CA GLY A 181 -8.16 -6.46 17.81
C GLY A 181 -6.73 -7.03 17.80
N ASP A 182 -6.26 -7.54 16.65
CA ASP A 182 -4.89 -8.06 16.53
C ASP A 182 -3.86 -6.91 16.62
N VAL A 183 -4.24 -5.69 16.22
CA VAL A 183 -3.42 -4.47 16.28
C VAL A 183 -4.30 -3.21 16.19
N ASP A 184 -3.89 -2.12 16.85
CA ASP A 184 -4.57 -0.83 16.74
C ASP A 184 -4.23 -0.11 15.43
N ALA A 185 -5.21 0.58 14.83
CA ALA A 185 -5.00 1.37 13.61
C ALA A 185 -3.84 2.38 13.73
N ALA A 186 -3.68 3.00 14.91
CA ALA A 186 -2.64 4.01 15.13
C ALA A 186 -1.22 3.42 15.17
N THR A 187 -1.09 2.15 15.59
CA THR A 187 0.19 1.45 15.75
C THR A 187 0.48 0.46 14.62
N MET A 188 -0.49 0.22 13.73
CA MET A 188 -0.27 -0.55 12.51
C MET A 188 0.63 0.21 11.53
N LYS A 189 1.93 -0.13 11.56
CA LYS A 189 2.97 0.46 10.72
C LYS A 189 3.47 -0.52 9.67
N GLY A 190 3.95 0.03 8.56
CA GLY A 190 4.49 -0.78 7.48
C GLY A 190 5.47 -0.04 6.58
N SER A 191 5.82 -0.70 5.49
CA SER A 191 6.60 -0.14 4.40
C SER A 191 5.73 0.74 3.50
N TRP A 192 6.37 1.50 2.61
CA TRP A 192 5.68 2.26 1.55
C TRP A 192 4.89 1.35 0.57
N ALA A 193 5.16 0.04 0.59
CA ALA A 193 4.50 -0.96 -0.24
C ALA A 193 3.36 -1.69 0.50
N GLY A 194 3.07 -1.35 1.76
CA GLY A 194 1.95 -1.92 2.53
C GLY A 194 2.30 -3.17 3.35
N ALA A 195 3.55 -3.63 3.31
CA ALA A 195 4.01 -4.74 4.13
C ALA A 195 4.18 -4.33 5.60
N LEU A 196 3.64 -5.13 6.52
CA LEU A 196 3.40 -4.80 7.92
C LEU A 196 4.49 -5.30 8.87
N GLY A 197 4.78 -4.48 9.88
CA GLY A 197 5.53 -4.88 11.06
C GLY A 197 6.93 -5.44 10.78
N GLN A 198 7.45 -6.18 11.75
CA GLN A 198 8.77 -6.80 11.65
C GLN A 198 8.92 -7.93 10.61
N PRO A 199 7.89 -8.77 10.35
CA PRO A 199 8.01 -9.82 9.34
C PRO A 199 7.77 -9.30 7.92
N GLN A 200 7.38 -8.04 7.75
CA GLN A 200 7.08 -7.45 6.44
C GLN A 200 6.04 -8.24 5.64
N PHE A 201 5.04 -8.79 6.33
CA PHE A 201 3.94 -9.52 5.68
C PHE A 201 2.94 -8.56 5.06
N MET A 202 2.42 -8.91 3.91
CA MET A 202 1.19 -8.29 3.44
C MET A 202 0.04 -8.66 4.39
N PRO A 203 -1.00 -7.81 4.52
CA PRO A 203 -2.14 -8.11 5.38
C PRO A 203 -2.85 -9.46 5.15
N THR A 204 -2.94 -9.96 3.91
CA THR A 204 -3.56 -11.28 3.59
C THR A 204 -2.75 -12.48 4.03
#